data_AF-A0A8K0JER9-F1
#
_entry.id   AF-A0A8K0JER9-F1
#
_cell.length_a   1.000
_cell.length_b   1.000
_cell.length_c   1.000
_cell.angle_alpha   90.00
_cell.angle_beta   90.00
_cell.angle_gamma   90.00
#
_symmetry.space_group_name_H-M   'P 1'
#
loop_
_entity.id
_entity.type
_entity.pdbx_description
1 polymer ?
#
loop_
_entity_poly.entity_id
_entity_poly.type
_entity_poly.pdbx_seq_one_letter_code
_entity_poly.pdbx_strand_id
1 'polypeptide(L)'
;MSILARHPGSLICRRAASLNVDRIAGTRLAPVMFRSTQLTRQMSSRPQTTKLVIPQDAKTVYEGPYSKTFKYLKLFSLSSLGLSAALSPFIFILESSLPTSGRIFLAVTAISTTTFSTYLISLFTGPYVNRIVRGAADAQYPFILSTTSMFLQERNTFINDQGILAPSERPLTTWKLREQADSVVDAPSLEAVTTDRTGKVLGRWNVEGGKATHTGSVVRYFNVHPELLETRFTSDS
;
A
#
# COMPACT_ATOMS: atom_id res chain seq x y z
N MET A 1 58.48 7.67 -17.30
CA MET A 1 58.23 6.22 -17.34
C MET A 1 57.13 5.96 -18.35
N SER A 2 57.54 5.51 -19.52
CA SER A 2 56.69 5.10 -20.65
C SER A 2 56.22 3.67 -20.43
N ILE A 3 54.93 3.36 -20.62
CA ILE A 3 54.46 2.02 -21.05
C ILE A 3 53.27 2.19 -22.01
N LEU A 4 53.42 1.51 -23.15
CA LEU A 4 52.55 1.30 -24.30
C LEU A 4 51.41 0.29 -24.04
N ALA A 5 50.29 0.42 -24.76
CA ALA A 5 49.59 -0.65 -25.52
C ALA A 5 48.30 -0.07 -26.17
N ARG A 6 48.23 0.15 -27.49
CA ARG A 6 47.76 -0.74 -28.59
C ARG A 6 46.34 -1.32 -28.44
N HIS A 7 45.39 -0.77 -29.25
CA HIS A 7 44.46 -1.36 -30.25
C HIS A 7 44.21 -2.90 -30.28
N PRO A 8 43.19 -3.48 -31.00
CA PRO A 8 42.14 -2.92 -31.89
C PRO A 8 40.74 -3.65 -31.81
N GLY A 9 39.80 -3.34 -32.72
CA GLY A 9 39.11 -4.39 -33.48
C GLY A 9 37.60 -4.62 -33.29
N SER A 10 36.82 -3.95 -34.15
CA SER A 10 35.66 -4.47 -34.91
C SER A 10 35.38 -5.99 -34.79
N LEU A 11 34.12 -6.38 -34.57
CA LEU A 11 33.53 -7.53 -35.28
C LEU A 11 32.00 -7.40 -35.41
N ILE A 12 31.60 -7.28 -36.67
CA ILE A 12 30.27 -7.46 -37.23
C ILE A 12 29.81 -8.90 -36.96
N CYS A 13 28.57 -9.11 -36.50
CA CYS A 13 27.91 -10.40 -36.64
C CYS A 13 26.52 -10.24 -37.28
N ARG A 14 26.41 -10.82 -38.48
CA ARG A 14 25.24 -10.94 -39.36
C ARG A 14 24.46 -12.23 -39.01
N ARG A 15 23.20 -12.26 -39.50
CA ARG A 15 22.37 -13.45 -39.87
C ARG A 15 21.72 -14.21 -38.70
N ALA A 16 20.53 -14.79 -38.82
CA ALA A 16 19.73 -15.13 -40.01
C ALA A 16 18.22 -15.08 -39.70
N ALA A 17 17.45 -14.64 -40.69
CA ALA A 17 16.04 -14.96 -40.82
C ALA A 17 15.92 -16.37 -41.42
N SER A 18 15.08 -17.22 -40.85
CA SER A 18 14.60 -18.45 -41.47
C SER A 18 13.09 -18.37 -41.64
N LEU A 19 12.67 -18.01 -42.85
CA LEU A 19 11.33 -18.26 -43.38
C LEU A 19 11.22 -19.76 -43.64
N ASN A 20 10.22 -20.41 -43.05
CA ASN A 20 9.88 -21.78 -43.37
C ASN A 20 8.54 -21.76 -44.13
N VAL A 21 8.62 -22.12 -45.42
CA VAL A 21 7.49 -22.25 -46.35
C VAL A 21 7.55 -23.66 -46.89
N ASP A 22 6.57 -24.47 -46.50
CA ASP A 22 6.21 -25.75 -47.12
C ASP A 22 4.78 -26.07 -46.64
N ARG A 23 3.88 -26.77 -47.35
CA ARG A 23 3.67 -27.10 -48.76
C ARG A 23 2.34 -27.88 -48.79
N ILE A 24 1.34 -27.32 -49.47
CA ILE A 24 0.36 -27.93 -50.40
C ILE A 24 -0.30 -29.31 -50.08
N ALA A 25 -1.65 -29.23 -50.02
CA ALA A 25 -2.72 -30.12 -50.51
C ALA A 25 -3.04 -31.49 -49.86
N GLY A 26 -4.34 -31.66 -49.59
CA GLY A 26 -4.97 -32.94 -49.29
C GLY A 26 -6.46 -32.80 -48.98
N THR A 27 -7.29 -32.75 -50.03
CA THR A 27 -8.76 -32.69 -50.01
C THR A 27 -9.37 -34.00 -49.49
N ARG A 28 -10.25 -33.97 -48.47
CA ARG A 28 -11.31 -34.99 -48.23
C ARG A 28 -12.53 -34.39 -47.53
N LEU A 29 -13.70 -34.86 -47.97
CA LEU A 29 -15.06 -34.44 -47.63
C LEU A 29 -15.58 -34.96 -46.27
N ALA A 30 -16.59 -34.24 -45.76
CA ALA A 30 -17.65 -34.61 -44.79
C ALA A 30 -17.35 -34.44 -43.28
N PRO A 31 -18.37 -34.34 -42.39
CA PRO A 31 -19.73 -33.80 -42.54
C PRO A 31 -20.04 -32.67 -41.53
N VAL A 32 -21.15 -31.98 -41.78
CA VAL A 32 -21.83 -31.05 -40.87
C VAL A 32 -22.08 -31.71 -39.52
N MET A 33 -21.47 -31.19 -38.45
CA MET A 33 -21.82 -31.55 -37.08
C MET A 33 -21.97 -30.27 -36.24
N PHE A 34 -23.16 -30.13 -35.68
CA PHE A 34 -23.60 -29.09 -34.76
C PHE A 34 -22.53 -28.73 -33.72
N ARG A 35 -21.92 -27.54 -33.86
CA ARG A 35 -21.04 -27.00 -32.83
C ARG A 35 -21.87 -26.17 -31.86
N SER A 36 -22.30 -26.85 -30.81
CA SER A 36 -22.84 -26.26 -29.59
C SER A 36 -22.09 -24.97 -29.24
N THR A 37 -22.82 -23.86 -29.24
CA THR A 37 -22.44 -22.63 -28.55
C THR A 37 -22.29 -22.97 -27.07
N GLN A 38 -21.12 -23.46 -26.69
CA GLN A 38 -20.69 -23.44 -25.31
C GLN A 38 -20.51 -21.97 -24.96
N LEU A 39 -21.57 -21.40 -24.40
CA LEU A 39 -21.48 -20.30 -23.45
C LEU A 39 -20.45 -20.72 -22.43
N THR A 40 -19.21 -20.26 -22.63
CA THR A 40 -18.21 -20.18 -21.59
C THR A 40 -18.86 -19.32 -20.52
N ARG A 41 -19.48 -19.99 -19.55
CA ARG A 41 -19.82 -19.45 -18.25
C ARG A 41 -18.47 -19.03 -17.67
N GLN A 42 -18.03 -17.83 -18.03
CA GLN A 42 -16.98 -17.13 -17.32
C GLN A 42 -17.48 -17.09 -15.90
N MET A 43 -16.92 -17.99 -15.11
CA MET A 43 -17.01 -18.01 -13.67
C MET A 43 -16.24 -16.76 -13.25
N SER A 44 -16.95 -15.63 -13.33
CA SER A 44 -16.60 -14.39 -12.68
C SER A 44 -16.43 -14.77 -11.22
N SER A 45 -15.19 -15.03 -10.84
CA SER A 45 -14.73 -15.10 -9.47
C SER A 45 -15.09 -13.76 -8.86
N ARG A 46 -16.32 -13.70 -8.33
CA ARG A 46 -16.81 -12.59 -7.54
C ARG A 46 -15.73 -12.38 -6.48
N PRO A 47 -15.08 -11.21 -6.41
CA PRO A 47 -14.11 -10.96 -5.37
C PRO A 47 -14.91 -11.07 -4.07
N GLN A 48 -14.73 -12.18 -3.36
CA GLN A 48 -15.33 -12.36 -2.06
C GLN A 48 -14.88 -11.16 -1.24
N THR A 49 -15.84 -10.36 -0.84
CA THR A 49 -15.62 -9.25 0.08
C THR A 49 -15.48 -9.89 1.46
N THR A 50 -14.43 -10.69 1.61
CA THR A 50 -14.13 -11.42 2.84
C THR A 50 -13.75 -10.37 3.87
N LYS A 51 -14.62 -10.21 4.86
CA LYS A 51 -14.39 -9.31 5.98
C LYS A 51 -13.23 -9.89 6.79
N LEU A 52 -12.04 -9.32 6.65
CA LEU A 52 -10.88 -9.75 7.44
C LEU A 52 -10.96 -9.08 8.80
N VAL A 53 -11.06 -9.89 9.86
CA VAL A 53 -11.11 -9.43 11.24
C VAL A 53 -9.90 -10.02 11.96
N ILE A 54 -9.34 -9.26 12.90
CA ILE A 54 -8.22 -9.72 13.72
C ILE A 54 -8.68 -10.93 14.55
N PRO A 55 -7.98 -12.08 14.50
CA PRO A 55 -8.31 -13.23 15.33
C PRO A 55 -8.22 -12.89 16.83
N GLN A 56 -9.11 -13.44 17.65
CA GLN A 56 -9.12 -13.19 19.10
C GLN A 56 -7.88 -13.78 19.81
N ASP A 57 -7.32 -14.86 19.27
CA ASP A 57 -6.13 -15.54 19.82
C ASP A 57 -4.79 -14.97 19.29
N ALA A 58 -4.83 -13.80 18.65
CA ALA A 58 -3.66 -13.22 18.02
C ALA A 58 -2.71 -12.61 19.08
N LYS A 59 -1.44 -13.03 19.08
CA LYS A 59 -0.43 -12.55 20.04
C LYS A 59 0.09 -11.18 19.60
N THR A 60 -0.01 -10.17 20.46
CA THR A 60 0.67 -8.88 20.26
C THR A 60 2.17 -9.10 20.35
N VAL A 61 2.87 -8.82 19.24
CA VAL A 61 4.33 -8.93 19.17
C VAL A 61 4.97 -7.58 19.43
N TYR A 62 4.35 -6.51 18.94
CA TYR A 62 4.91 -5.18 18.96
C TYR A 62 3.83 -4.20 19.35
N GLU A 63 4.18 -3.28 20.24
CA GLU A 63 3.40 -2.11 20.58
C GLU A 63 4.26 -0.86 20.39
N GLY A 64 3.77 0.08 19.57
CA GLY A 64 4.47 1.32 19.29
C GLY A 64 4.47 2.22 20.52
N PRO A 65 5.64 2.65 21.04
CA PRO A 65 5.74 3.42 22.29
C PRO A 65 5.03 4.78 22.20
N TYR A 66 4.95 5.35 21.00
CA TYR A 66 4.34 6.65 20.74
C TYR A 66 2.92 6.56 20.17
N SER A 67 2.33 5.36 20.12
CA SER A 67 1.00 5.14 19.54
C SER A 67 -0.08 6.00 20.23
N LYS A 68 -0.04 6.11 21.56
CA LYS A 68 -0.95 6.95 22.34
C LYS A 68 -0.70 8.44 22.09
N THR A 69 0.56 8.86 22.11
CA THR A 69 0.96 10.26 21.88
C THR A 69 0.51 10.75 20.52
N PHE A 70 0.69 9.97 19.44
CA PHE A 70 0.23 10.36 18.10
C PHE A 70 -1.29 10.39 17.97
N LYS A 71 -2.02 9.51 18.67
CA LYS A 71 -3.49 9.59 18.72
C LYS A 71 -3.95 10.90 19.36
N TYR A 72 -3.35 11.29 20.48
CA TYR A 72 -3.67 12.55 21.14
C TYR A 72 -3.26 13.77 20.32
N LEU A 73 -2.09 13.72 19.66
CA LEU A 73 -1.64 14.80 18.78
C LEU A 73 -2.64 15.02 17.63
N LYS A 74 -3.08 13.95 16.95
CA LYS A 74 -4.09 14.03 15.90
C LYS A 74 -5.43 14.52 16.43
N LEU A 75 -5.88 14.02 17.58
CA LEU A 75 -7.14 14.43 18.18
C LEU A 75 -7.12 15.93 18.53
N PHE A 76 -6.02 16.40 19.11
CA PHE A 76 -5.84 17.80 19.47
C PHE A 76 -5.88 18.72 18.24
N SER A 77 -5.17 18.36 17.17
CA SER A 77 -5.21 19.12 15.90
C SER A 77 -6.59 19.08 15.26
N LEU A 78 -7.26 17.93 15.23
CA LEU A 78 -8.59 17.78 14.67
C LEU A 78 -9.64 18.58 15.46
N SER A 79 -9.53 18.61 16.80
CA SER A 79 -10.36 19.44 17.66
C SER A 79 -10.12 20.93 17.43
N SER A 80 -8.86 21.35 17.26
CA SER A 80 -8.51 22.74 16.95
C SER A 80 -9.05 23.18 15.59
N LEU A 81 -8.99 22.29 14.60
CA LEU A 81 -9.59 22.50 13.27
C LEU A 81 -11.11 22.58 13.35
N GLY A 82 -11.74 21.65 14.08
CA GLY A 82 -13.19 21.65 14.28
C GLY A 82 -13.67 22.90 15.00
N LEU A 83 -12.96 23.34 16.04
CA LEU A 83 -13.27 24.57 16.76
C LEU A 83 -13.10 25.80 15.86
N SER A 84 -12.01 25.88 15.09
CA SER A 84 -11.79 26.98 14.13
C SER A 84 -12.88 27.02 13.05
N ALA A 85 -13.27 25.85 12.53
CA ALA A 85 -14.36 25.75 11.56
C ALA A 85 -15.72 26.15 12.16
N ALA A 86 -15.97 25.80 13.43
CA ALA A 86 -17.20 26.15 14.13
C ALA A 86 -17.28 27.64 14.52
N LEU A 87 -16.15 28.27 14.85
CA LEU A 87 -16.07 29.70 15.19
C LEU A 87 -15.98 30.61 13.96
N SER A 88 -15.48 30.11 12.83
CA SER A 88 -15.42 30.89 11.58
C SER A 88 -16.74 31.56 11.17
N PRO A 89 -17.93 30.92 11.23
CA PRO A 89 -19.18 31.59 10.89
C PRO A 89 -19.55 32.74 11.84
N PHE A 90 -19.11 32.71 13.12
CA PHE A 90 -19.37 33.79 14.06
C PHE A 90 -18.72 35.12 13.65
N ILE A 91 -17.61 35.08 12.92
CA ILE A 91 -16.92 36.28 12.40
C ILE A 91 -17.83 37.07 11.44
N PHE A 92 -18.75 36.40 10.75
CA PHE A 92 -19.68 37.06 9.82
C PHE A 92 -20.89 37.67 10.53
N ILE A 93 -21.33 37.08 11.64
CA ILE A 93 -22.49 37.54 12.43
C ILE A 93 -22.13 38.78 13.27
N LEU A 94 -20.89 38.86 13.76
CA LEU A 94 -20.46 40.02 14.55
C LEU A 94 -20.45 41.29 13.71
N GLU A 95 -21.18 42.31 14.16
CA GLU A 95 -21.14 43.67 13.64
C GLU A 95 -19.79 44.31 13.98
N SER A 96 -18.76 43.93 13.23
CA SER A 96 -17.45 44.60 13.27
C SER A 96 -17.39 45.72 12.24
N SER A 97 -16.62 46.77 12.55
CA SER A 97 -16.32 47.87 11.62
C SER A 97 -15.46 47.44 10.41
N LEU A 98 -15.14 46.16 10.26
CA LEU A 98 -14.34 45.63 9.16
C LEU A 98 -15.19 45.40 7.90
N PRO A 99 -14.68 45.79 6.71
CA PRO A 99 -15.31 45.44 5.44
C PRO A 99 -15.35 43.92 5.25
N THR A 100 -16.34 43.43 4.52
CA THR A 100 -16.57 41.99 4.27
C THR A 100 -15.33 41.27 3.74
N SER A 101 -14.53 41.95 2.91
CA SER A 101 -13.26 41.42 2.40
C SER A 101 -12.26 41.08 3.50
N GLY A 102 -12.14 41.92 4.53
CA GLY A 102 -11.25 41.68 5.67
C GLY A 102 -11.70 40.48 6.50
N ARG A 103 -13.00 40.31 6.69
CA ARG A 103 -13.58 39.16 7.40
C ARG A 103 -13.31 37.84 6.69
N ILE A 104 -13.49 37.81 5.37
CA ILE A 104 -13.18 36.64 4.53
C ILE A 104 -11.69 36.30 4.64
N PHE A 105 -10.81 37.29 4.52
CA PHE A 105 -9.37 37.06 4.61
C PHE A 105 -8.97 36.45 5.95
N LEU A 106 -9.47 37.01 7.07
CA LEU A 106 -9.19 36.48 8.41
C LEU A 106 -9.70 35.03 8.58
N ALA A 107 -10.91 34.74 8.12
CA ALA A 107 -11.48 33.40 8.19
C ALA A 107 -10.65 32.39 7.36
N VAL A 108 -10.29 32.75 6.13
CA VAL A 108 -9.48 31.91 5.24
C VAL A 108 -8.10 31.64 5.84
N THR A 109 -7.42 32.66 6.35
CA THR A 109 -6.09 32.50 6.97
C THR A 109 -6.14 31.57 8.18
N ALA A 110 -7.14 31.71 9.05
CA ALA A 110 -7.33 30.86 10.22
C ALA A 110 -7.57 29.39 9.84
N ILE A 111 -8.48 29.14 8.91
CA ILE A 111 -8.79 27.77 8.44
C ILE A 111 -7.59 27.17 7.69
N SER A 112 -6.93 27.95 6.84
CA SER A 112 -5.78 27.50 6.04
C SER A 112 -4.62 27.07 6.95
N THR A 113 -4.23 27.90 7.91
CA THR A 113 -3.12 27.61 8.84
C THR A 113 -3.41 26.35 9.65
N THR A 114 -4.64 26.22 10.14
CA THR A 114 -5.04 25.06 10.97
C THR A 114 -5.11 23.78 10.14
N THR A 115 -5.63 23.85 8.91
CA THR A 115 -5.69 22.71 8.00
C THR A 115 -4.30 22.27 7.58
N PHE A 116 -3.42 23.22 7.26
CA PHE A 116 -2.04 22.95 6.88
C PHE A 116 -1.26 22.26 8.01
N SER A 117 -1.36 22.78 9.24
CA SER A 117 -0.75 22.14 10.41
C SER A 117 -1.29 20.72 10.65
N THR A 118 -2.61 20.54 10.54
CA THR A 118 -3.26 19.22 10.70
C THR A 118 -2.82 18.24 9.63
N TYR A 119 -2.69 18.70 8.38
CA TYR A 119 -2.24 17.90 7.26
C TYR A 119 -0.80 17.42 7.44
N LEU A 120 0.13 18.30 7.84
CA LEU A 120 1.51 17.92 8.09
C LEU A 120 1.63 16.86 9.19
N ILE A 121 0.90 17.04 10.30
CA ILE A 121 0.86 16.04 11.37
C ILE A 121 0.37 14.71 10.83
N SER A 122 -0.72 14.70 10.05
CA SER A 122 -1.24 13.48 9.43
C SER A 122 -0.26 12.81 8.47
N LEU A 123 0.51 13.60 7.72
CA LEU A 123 1.51 13.10 6.78
C LEU A 123 2.64 12.38 7.52
N PHE A 124 3.18 12.99 8.57
CA PHE A 124 4.31 12.46 9.33
C PHE A 124 3.93 11.29 10.25
N THR A 125 2.72 11.31 10.81
CA THR A 125 2.22 10.24 11.68
C THR A 125 1.48 9.14 10.92
N GLY A 126 1.18 9.34 9.64
CA GLY A 126 0.48 8.39 8.77
C GLY A 126 1.12 6.99 8.70
N PRO A 127 2.44 6.85 8.48
CA PRO A 127 3.08 5.54 8.38
C PRO A 127 3.32 4.86 9.73
N TYR A 128 3.04 5.51 10.87
CA TYR A 128 3.36 4.93 12.18
C TYR A 128 2.50 3.71 12.52
N VAL A 129 3.17 2.61 12.86
CA VAL A 129 2.52 1.36 13.27
C VAL A 129 2.25 1.40 14.77
N ASN A 130 0.99 1.28 15.15
CA ASN A 130 0.59 1.28 16.56
C ASN A 130 0.82 -0.06 17.23
N ARG A 131 0.51 -1.15 16.52
CA ARG A 131 0.71 -2.52 17.00
C ARG A 131 0.94 -3.46 15.83
N ILE A 132 1.73 -4.50 16.09
CA ILE A 132 1.84 -5.65 15.19
C ILE A 132 1.38 -6.87 15.98
N VAL A 133 0.46 -7.59 15.39
CA VAL A 133 -0.11 -8.80 15.97
C VAL A 133 0.22 -9.97 15.06
N ARG A 134 0.61 -11.10 15.65
CA ARG A 134 0.84 -12.35 14.95
C ARG A 134 -0.38 -13.25 15.13
N GLY A 135 -0.99 -13.65 14.02
CA GLY A 135 -2.05 -14.65 13.98
C GLY A 135 -1.52 -16.07 14.18
N ALA A 136 -2.40 -17.06 14.09
CA ALA A 136 -1.98 -18.47 14.07
C ALA A 136 -1.03 -18.74 12.89
N ALA A 137 -0.07 -19.66 13.07
CA ALA A 137 0.93 -19.96 12.05
C ALA A 137 0.34 -20.53 10.75
N ASP A 138 -0.83 -21.16 10.83
CA ASP A 138 -1.58 -21.72 9.69
C ASP A 138 -2.64 -20.74 9.12
N ALA A 139 -2.67 -19.49 9.62
CA ALA A 139 -3.57 -18.48 9.10
C ALA A 139 -3.06 -17.96 7.75
N GLN A 140 -3.98 -17.70 6.81
CA GLN A 140 -3.68 -17.07 5.52
C GLN A 140 -2.92 -15.74 5.64
N TYR A 141 -3.09 -15.04 6.77
CA TYR A 141 -2.40 -13.79 7.07
C TYR A 141 -1.82 -13.84 8.49
N PRO A 142 -0.59 -14.35 8.65
CA PRO A 142 0.05 -14.48 9.97
C PRO A 142 0.47 -13.14 10.56
N PHE A 143 0.64 -12.07 9.76
CA PHE A 143 1.07 -10.76 10.25
C PHE A 143 0.01 -9.70 10.03
N ILE A 144 -0.33 -8.96 11.08
CA ILE A 144 -1.33 -7.90 11.05
C ILE A 144 -0.72 -6.62 11.61
N LEU A 145 -0.57 -5.60 10.77
CA LEU A 145 -0.05 -4.29 11.13
C LEU A 145 -1.20 -3.31 11.29
N SER A 146 -1.33 -2.70 12.46
CA SER A 146 -2.37 -1.70 12.74
C SER A 146 -1.78 -0.29 12.65
N THR A 147 -2.35 0.52 11.77
CA THR A 147 -1.99 1.94 11.58
C THR A 147 -3.21 2.82 11.85
N THR A 148 -3.01 4.12 12.01
CA THR A 148 -4.10 5.08 12.20
C THR A 148 -4.13 6.10 11.08
N SER A 149 -5.28 6.21 10.41
CA SER A 149 -5.53 7.22 9.39
C SER A 149 -5.54 8.66 9.95
N MET A 150 -5.75 9.64 9.08
CA MET A 150 -5.91 11.05 9.47
C MET A 150 -7.04 11.25 10.48
N PHE A 151 -8.18 10.61 10.25
CA PHE A 151 -9.40 10.76 11.05
C PHE A 151 -9.48 9.78 12.23
N LEU A 152 -8.33 9.41 12.80
CA LEU A 152 -8.21 8.44 13.89
C LEU A 152 -8.79 7.05 13.60
N GLN A 153 -9.18 6.74 12.35
CA GLN A 153 -9.68 5.41 12.00
C GLN A 153 -8.52 4.43 11.95
N GLU A 154 -8.69 3.30 12.61
CA GLU A 154 -7.74 2.21 12.57
C GLU A 154 -7.78 1.49 11.22
N ARG A 155 -6.60 1.25 10.65
CA ARG A 155 -6.40 0.52 9.40
C ARG A 155 -5.54 -0.68 9.70
N ASN A 156 -6.04 -1.87 9.39
CA ASN A 156 -5.33 -3.12 9.62
C ASN A 156 -4.82 -3.63 8.28
N THR A 157 -3.52 -3.85 8.17
CA THR A 157 -2.91 -4.44 6.97
C THR A 157 -2.52 -5.88 7.30
N PHE A 158 -3.19 -6.81 6.63
CA PHE A 158 -2.95 -8.24 6.70
C PHE A 158 -1.88 -8.58 5.68
N ILE A 159 -0.83 -9.25 6.12
CA ILE A 159 0.31 -9.65 5.32
C ILE A 159 0.41 -11.16 5.35
N ASN A 160 0.52 -11.77 4.17
CA ASN A 160 0.69 -13.21 4.02
C ASN A 160 2.11 -13.64 4.43
N ASP A 161 3.13 -12.98 3.87
CA ASP A 161 4.53 -13.32 4.11
C ASP A 161 5.38 -12.08 4.37
N GLN A 162 6.38 -12.19 5.26
CA GLN A 162 7.32 -11.13 5.60
C GLN A 162 8.17 -10.69 4.41
N GLY A 163 8.41 -11.57 3.44
CA GLY A 163 9.15 -11.24 2.21
C GLY A 163 8.57 -10.07 1.41
N ILE A 164 7.28 -9.73 1.62
CA ILE A 164 6.64 -8.56 1.00
C ILE A 164 7.14 -7.23 1.56
N LEU A 165 7.71 -7.22 2.75
CA LEU A 165 8.28 -6.04 3.38
C LEU A 165 9.73 -5.89 2.94
N ALA A 166 10.05 -4.72 2.40
CA ALA A 166 11.41 -4.32 2.07
C ALA A 166 11.82 -3.14 2.97
N PRO A 167 13.11 -2.97 3.28
CA PRO A 167 13.59 -1.76 3.96
C PRO A 167 13.25 -0.51 3.11
N SER A 168 12.83 0.56 3.79
CA SER A 168 12.49 1.83 3.14
C SER A 168 13.65 2.83 3.24
N GLU A 169 13.87 3.59 2.18
CA GLU A 169 14.85 4.70 2.14
C GLU A 169 14.23 6.04 2.57
N ARG A 170 12.90 6.10 2.68
CA ARG A 170 12.18 7.32 3.01
C ARG A 170 12.33 7.65 4.50
N PRO A 171 12.58 8.92 4.88
CA PRO A 171 12.66 9.30 6.28
C PRO A 171 11.36 8.98 7.02
N LEU A 172 11.48 8.60 8.29
CA LEU A 172 10.37 8.21 9.17
C LEU A 172 9.58 6.99 8.67
N THR A 173 10.21 6.11 7.90
CA THR A 173 9.64 4.82 7.49
C THR A 173 10.71 3.75 7.55
N THR A 174 10.40 2.62 8.17
CA THR A 174 11.33 1.50 8.36
C THR A 174 11.14 0.48 7.24
N TRP A 175 9.87 0.19 6.92
CA TRP A 175 9.49 -0.79 5.91
C TRP A 175 8.60 -0.18 4.84
N LYS A 176 8.71 -0.71 3.63
CA LYS A 176 7.82 -0.44 2.49
C LYS A 176 7.34 -1.76 1.89
N LEU A 177 6.16 -1.76 1.29
CA LEU A 177 5.73 -2.89 0.47
C LEU A 177 6.61 -2.99 -0.78
N ARG A 178 7.06 -4.20 -1.10
CA ARG A 178 7.92 -4.48 -2.24
C ARG A 178 7.17 -4.25 -3.55
N GLU A 179 7.83 -3.58 -4.49
CA GLU A 179 7.28 -3.31 -5.83
C GLU A 179 7.65 -4.37 -6.87
N GLN A 180 8.77 -5.05 -6.65
CA GLN A 180 9.31 -6.06 -7.56
C GLN A 180 9.78 -7.26 -6.73
N ALA A 181 9.21 -8.43 -6.99
CA ALA A 181 9.73 -9.67 -6.42
C ALA A 181 11.04 -10.04 -7.12
N ASP A 182 12.00 -10.55 -6.36
CA ASP A 182 13.18 -11.19 -6.95
C ASP A 182 12.65 -12.33 -7.83
N SER A 183 13.05 -12.33 -9.10
CA SER A 183 12.43 -13.13 -10.16
C SER A 183 12.81 -14.61 -10.05
N VAL A 184 12.48 -15.23 -8.91
CA VAL A 184 12.54 -16.67 -8.72
C VAL A 184 11.25 -17.23 -9.31
N VAL A 185 11.41 -18.12 -10.29
CA VAL A 185 10.34 -18.65 -11.16
C VAL A 185 9.23 -19.38 -10.38
N ASP A 186 9.46 -19.70 -9.09
CA ASP A 186 8.50 -20.35 -8.18
C ASP A 186 8.24 -19.55 -6.88
N ALA A 187 8.43 -18.23 -6.88
CA ALA A 187 8.18 -17.42 -5.68
C ALA A 187 6.68 -17.43 -5.31
N PRO A 188 6.33 -17.64 -4.02
CA PRO A 188 4.94 -17.58 -3.56
C PRO A 188 4.34 -16.19 -3.84
N SER A 189 3.05 -16.14 -4.21
CA SER A 189 2.35 -14.87 -4.43
C SER A 189 2.30 -14.06 -3.15
N LEU A 190 2.96 -12.89 -3.14
CA LEU A 190 3.01 -12.03 -1.96
C LEU A 190 1.82 -11.07 -1.98
N GLU A 191 0.91 -11.23 -1.02
CA GLU A 191 -0.27 -10.37 -0.87
C GLU A 191 -0.25 -9.60 0.46
N ALA A 192 -0.64 -8.32 0.39
CA ALA A 192 -1.03 -7.52 1.53
C ALA A 192 -2.42 -6.90 1.31
N VAL A 193 -3.30 -7.01 2.31
CA VAL A 193 -4.68 -6.51 2.26
C VAL A 193 -4.89 -5.50 3.37
N THR A 194 -5.24 -4.26 3.02
CA THR A 194 -5.60 -3.23 4.00
C THR A 194 -7.12 -3.22 4.20
N THR A 195 -7.55 -3.32 5.45
CA THR A 195 -8.95 -3.18 5.84
C THR A 195 -9.17 -2.03 6.82
N ASP A 196 -10.43 -1.63 6.92
CA ASP A 196 -10.91 -0.74 7.96
C ASP A 196 -11.14 -1.48 9.30
N ARG A 197 -11.48 -0.75 10.37
CA ARG A 197 -11.92 -1.31 11.68
C ARG A 197 -13.06 -2.31 11.53
N THR A 198 -13.93 -2.07 10.55
CA THR A 198 -15.07 -2.94 10.26
C THR A 198 -14.68 -4.21 9.51
N GLY A 199 -13.41 -4.38 9.14
CA GLY A 199 -12.95 -5.49 8.28
C GLY A 199 -13.30 -5.31 6.80
N LYS A 200 -13.89 -4.17 6.41
CA LYS A 200 -14.09 -3.83 5.00
C LYS A 200 -12.72 -3.63 4.32
N VAL A 201 -12.49 -4.36 3.23
CA VAL A 201 -11.28 -4.22 2.42
C VAL A 201 -11.28 -2.85 1.73
N LEU A 202 -10.21 -2.10 1.93
CA LEU A 202 -9.98 -0.78 1.35
C LEU A 202 -9.03 -0.85 0.16
N GLY A 203 -8.07 -1.77 0.22
CA GLY A 203 -7.14 -2.02 -0.86
C GLY A 203 -6.38 -3.33 -0.71
N ARG A 204 -5.82 -3.78 -1.82
CA ARG A 204 -4.98 -4.97 -1.95
C ARG A 204 -3.72 -4.64 -2.71
N TRP A 205 -2.62 -5.22 -2.28
CA TRP A 205 -1.31 -5.17 -2.91
C TRP A 205 -0.89 -6.60 -3.18
N ASN A 206 -0.70 -6.94 -4.45
CA ASN A 206 -0.29 -8.27 -4.86
C ASN A 206 0.98 -8.15 -5.71
N VAL A 207 2.01 -8.93 -5.38
CA VAL A 207 3.22 -9.04 -6.16
C VAL A 207 3.22 -10.43 -6.81
N GLU A 208 3.00 -10.46 -8.12
CA GLU A 208 2.93 -11.68 -8.91
C GLU A 208 3.81 -11.53 -10.14
N GLY A 209 4.59 -12.57 -10.48
CA GLY A 209 5.45 -12.56 -11.66
C GLY A 209 6.48 -11.41 -11.70
N GLY A 210 6.96 -10.96 -10.54
CA GLY A 210 7.93 -9.87 -10.44
C GLY A 210 7.33 -8.46 -10.55
N LYS A 211 6.00 -8.29 -10.66
CA LYS A 211 5.36 -6.97 -10.75
C LYS A 211 4.33 -6.76 -9.65
N ALA A 212 4.45 -5.66 -8.91
CA ALA A 212 3.41 -5.24 -7.98
C ALA A 212 2.20 -4.66 -8.71
N THR A 213 1.03 -5.14 -8.31
CA THR A 213 -0.27 -4.62 -8.69
C THR A 213 -0.97 -4.11 -7.44
N HIS A 214 -1.64 -2.97 -7.56
CA HIS A 214 -2.37 -2.37 -6.44
C HIS A 214 -3.81 -2.11 -6.86
N THR A 215 -4.73 -2.39 -5.96
CA THR A 215 -6.15 -2.10 -6.12
C THR A 215 -6.63 -1.35 -4.89
N GLY A 216 -7.25 -0.18 -5.07
CA GLY A 216 -7.80 0.62 -3.97
C GLY A 216 -6.76 1.33 -3.11
N SER A 217 -7.12 1.60 -1.86
CA SER A 217 -6.30 2.36 -0.90
C SER A 217 -5.49 1.42 -0.01
N VAL A 218 -4.21 1.25 -0.32
CA VAL A 218 -3.26 0.44 0.44
C VAL A 218 -2.28 1.31 1.22
N VAL A 219 -1.98 0.91 2.46
CA VAL A 219 -0.87 1.48 3.23
C VAL A 219 0.43 0.83 2.76
N ARG A 220 1.31 1.62 2.13
CA ARG A 220 2.56 1.10 1.53
C ARG A 220 3.78 1.24 2.43
N TYR A 221 3.75 2.19 3.35
CA TYR A 221 4.90 2.55 4.18
C TYR A 221 4.56 2.36 5.64
N PHE A 222 5.50 1.81 6.39
CA PHE A 222 5.35 1.48 7.80
C PHE A 222 6.57 1.98 8.56
N ASN A 223 6.33 2.69 9.65
CA ASN A 223 7.35 3.11 10.60
C ASN A 223 7.23 2.25 11.85
N VAL A 224 8.30 1.50 12.13
CA VAL A 224 8.41 0.53 13.21
C VAL A 224 9.77 0.72 13.86
N HIS A 225 9.79 0.61 15.17
CA HIS A 225 11.00 0.64 15.98
C HIS A 225 11.64 -0.77 15.98
N PRO A 226 12.68 -1.04 15.17
CA PRO A 226 13.25 -2.38 15.06
C PRO A 226 13.78 -2.91 16.39
N GLU A 227 14.22 -2.02 17.29
CA GLU A 227 14.72 -2.32 18.62
C GLU A 227 13.68 -2.94 19.57
N LEU A 228 12.39 -2.78 19.27
CA LEU A 228 11.28 -3.31 20.07
C LEU A 228 10.66 -4.57 19.46
N LEU A 229 11.16 -5.03 18.31
CA LEU A 229 10.71 -6.28 17.73
C LEU A 229 11.33 -7.44 18.52
N GLU A 230 10.50 -8.38 18.99
CA GLU A 230 11.01 -9.64 19.54
C GLU A 230 12.02 -10.24 18.55
N THR A 231 13.21 -10.61 19.01
CA THR A 231 14.37 -11.09 18.21
C THR A 231 14.06 -12.24 17.24
N ARG A 232 12.90 -12.90 17.39
CA ARG A 232 12.35 -13.92 16.47
C ARG A 232 11.69 -13.33 15.21
N PHE A 233 11.71 -12.02 15.01
CA PHE A 233 11.37 -11.39 13.73
C PHE A 233 12.60 -11.10 12.87
N THR A 234 13.80 -11.19 13.42
CA THR A 234 15.06 -10.81 12.75
C THR A 234 16.02 -11.97 12.55
N SER A 235 15.70 -13.21 13.00
CA SER A 235 16.64 -14.33 12.95
C SER A 235 16.82 -14.99 11.58
N ASP A 236 16.04 -14.57 10.57
CA ASP A 236 16.00 -15.26 9.27
C ASP A 236 16.56 -14.40 8.11
N SER A 237 17.28 -13.31 8.43
CA SER A 237 18.00 -12.48 7.44
C SER A 237 19.50 -12.64 7.52
#